data_AF-M7B585-F1
#
_entry.id   AF-M7B585-F1
#
_cell.length_a   1.000
_cell.length_b   1.000
_cell.length_c   1.000
_cell.angle_alpha   90.00
_cell.angle_beta   90.00
_cell.angle_gamma   90.00
#
_symmetry.space_group_name_H-M   'P 1'
#
loop_
_entity.id
_entity.type
_entity.pdbx_description
1 polymer ?
#
loop_
_entity_poly.entity_id
_entity_poly.type
_entity_poly.pdbx_seq_one_letter_code
_entity_poly.pdbx_strand_id
1 'polypeptide(L)'
;MEESSDSLFNVLSPLGLGKVALPLHEGVAKISKALWETPASLAPISKKAECKYLYTHPAPNSLVVEPVNHRERQSQPALTPKNKDSRRLDSFRRKIYLSSSFQLRVANHEALLGPYEFNLWGSLPKFEDSLQDHDRKEFQALVEEGAADSRVSLQAASDAADMATRSMASVVSMKWASWFLLSGLSSKVQSSMRNLPFDGKALFAAKTDTRLHGMKESRTTL
;
A
#
# COMPACT_ATOMS: atom_id res chain seq x y z
N MET A 1 29.04 -6.27 5.47
CA MET A 1 28.46 -6.01 4.14
C MET A 1 27.19 -6.82 4.09
N GLU A 2 26.05 -6.14 4.23
CA GLU A 2 24.73 -6.76 4.29
C GLU A 2 24.18 -6.71 2.87
N GLU A 3 24.06 -7.87 2.22
CA GLU A 3 23.54 -8.01 0.86
C GLU A 3 22.07 -7.61 0.84
N SER A 4 21.76 -6.53 0.12
CA SER A 4 20.39 -6.05 -0.10
C SER A 4 19.60 -7.07 -0.93
N SER A 5 18.42 -7.44 -0.45
CA SER A 5 17.44 -8.32 -1.09
C SER A 5 16.74 -7.72 -2.34
N ASP A 6 17.38 -6.81 -3.08
CA ASP A 6 16.81 -6.11 -4.25
C ASP A 6 16.93 -6.89 -5.59
N SER A 7 17.32 -8.16 -5.55
CA SER A 7 17.45 -9.00 -6.76
C SER A 7 16.13 -9.24 -7.49
N LEU A 8 14.97 -9.09 -6.84
CA LEU A 8 13.66 -9.42 -7.43
C LEU A 8 13.25 -8.45 -8.56
N PHE A 9 13.78 -7.22 -8.57
CA PHE A 9 13.35 -6.17 -9.52
C PHE A 9 14.32 -5.95 -10.69
N ASN A 10 15.48 -6.62 -10.71
CA ASN A 10 16.48 -6.46 -11.79
C ASN A 10 16.01 -7.02 -13.15
N VAL A 11 14.91 -7.79 -13.17
CA VAL A 11 14.30 -8.33 -14.39
C VAL A 11 13.60 -7.24 -15.23
N LEU A 12 13.37 -6.05 -14.67
CA LEU A 12 12.54 -5.00 -15.28
C LEU A 12 13.30 -3.95 -16.14
N SER A 13 14.48 -4.26 -16.69
CA SER A 13 15.20 -3.31 -17.56
C SER A 13 14.42 -2.96 -18.86
N PRO A 14 14.46 -1.70 -19.35
CA PRO A 14 13.39 -1.15 -20.16
C PRO A 14 13.57 -1.48 -21.65
N LEU A 15 12.72 -2.34 -22.18
CA LEU A 15 12.36 -2.30 -23.60
C LEU A 15 10.93 -1.77 -23.69
N GLY A 16 10.77 -0.64 -24.39
CA GLY A 16 9.60 0.24 -24.30
C GLY A 16 8.27 -0.48 -24.49
N LEU A 17 7.53 -0.69 -23.39
CA LEU A 17 6.13 -1.06 -23.46
C LEU A 17 5.30 0.19 -23.74
N GLY A 18 4.84 0.32 -24.99
CA GLY A 18 3.73 1.20 -25.33
C GLY A 18 2.53 0.84 -24.45
N LYS A 19 1.91 1.85 -23.83
CA LYS A 19 0.69 1.69 -23.02
C LYS A 19 -0.45 1.14 -23.88
N VAL A 20 -0.58 -0.17 -23.94
CA VAL A 20 -1.76 -0.83 -24.48
C VAL A 20 -2.76 -0.93 -23.34
N ALA A 21 -3.86 -0.19 -23.43
CA ALA A 21 -4.98 -0.34 -22.50
C ALA A 21 -5.65 -1.69 -22.78
N LEU A 22 -5.31 -2.70 -21.97
CA LEU A 22 -5.94 -4.01 -22.07
C LEU A 22 -7.42 -3.89 -21.65
N PRO A 23 -8.37 -4.42 -22.45
CA PRO A 23 -9.78 -4.41 -22.08
C PRO A 23 -10.02 -5.22 -20.81
N LEU A 24 -10.93 -4.76 -19.95
CA LEU A 24 -11.28 -5.46 -18.72
C LEU A 24 -11.91 -6.82 -19.06
N HIS A 25 -11.31 -7.91 -18.57
CA HIS A 25 -11.84 -9.26 -18.77
C HIS A 25 -13.30 -9.34 -18.27
N GLU A 26 -14.19 -9.98 -19.05
CA GLU A 26 -15.63 -9.98 -18.81
C GLU A 26 -16.00 -10.50 -17.41
N GLY A 27 -15.31 -11.53 -16.93
CA GLY A 27 -15.49 -12.05 -15.57
C GLY A 27 -15.19 -11.01 -14.50
N VAL A 28 -14.14 -10.22 -14.68
CA VAL A 28 -13.75 -9.14 -13.74
C VAL A 28 -14.76 -7.99 -13.82
N ALA A 29 -15.24 -7.67 -15.01
CA ALA A 29 -16.28 -6.66 -15.21
C ALA A 29 -17.59 -7.03 -14.51
N LYS A 30 -18.02 -8.30 -14.59
CA LYS A 30 -19.22 -8.80 -13.90
C LYS A 30 -19.12 -8.68 -12.39
N ILE A 31 -17.99 -9.10 -11.81
CA ILE A 31 -17.74 -8.99 -10.36
C ILE A 31 -17.73 -7.52 -9.92
N SER A 32 -17.02 -6.67 -10.67
CA SER A 32 -16.91 -5.24 -10.36
C SER A 32 -18.27 -4.55 -10.38
N LYS A 33 -19.09 -4.84 -11.40
CA LYS A 33 -20.44 -4.29 -11.52
C LYS A 33 -21.33 -4.68 -10.33
N ALA A 34 -21.31 -5.94 -9.92
CA ALA A 34 -22.10 -6.41 -8.77
C ALA A 34 -21.68 -5.71 -7.46
N LEU A 35 -20.38 -5.47 -7.27
CA LEU A 35 -19.88 -4.73 -6.10
C LEU A 35 -20.32 -3.25 -6.15
N TRP A 36 -20.36 -2.63 -7.32
CA TRP A 36 -20.77 -1.23 -7.48
C TRP A 36 -22.26 -0.96 -7.27
N GLU A 37 -23.11 -1.98 -7.20
CA GLU A 37 -24.54 -1.81 -6.91
C GLU A 37 -24.79 -1.35 -5.46
N THR A 38 -23.94 -1.76 -4.51
CA THR A 38 -24.09 -1.39 -3.08
C THR A 38 -22.76 -0.97 -2.43
N PRO A 39 -22.10 0.10 -2.92
CA PRO A 39 -20.73 0.42 -2.55
C PRO A 39 -20.57 0.81 -1.08
N ALA A 40 -21.63 1.32 -0.44
CA ALA A 40 -21.60 1.77 0.95
C ALA A 40 -21.58 0.61 1.97
N SER A 41 -22.22 -0.52 1.67
CA SER A 41 -22.37 -1.67 2.56
C SER A 41 -21.22 -2.67 2.45
N LEU A 42 -20.37 -2.55 1.43
CA LEU A 42 -19.25 -3.47 1.24
C LEU A 42 -18.26 -3.45 2.40
N ALA A 43 -17.87 -4.64 2.84
CA ALA A 43 -16.69 -4.82 3.64
C ALA A 43 -15.44 -4.45 2.81
N PRO A 44 -14.41 -3.84 3.41
CA PRO A 44 -13.20 -3.47 2.69
C PRO A 44 -12.44 -4.68 2.13
N ILE A 45 -12.58 -5.84 2.76
CA ILE A 45 -11.96 -7.11 2.37
C ILE A 45 -13.01 -8.21 2.57
N SER A 46 -12.98 -9.26 1.75
CA SER A 46 -13.85 -10.42 1.99
C SER A 46 -13.43 -11.14 3.27
N LYS A 47 -14.38 -11.64 4.06
CA LYS A 47 -14.10 -12.38 5.31
C LYS A 47 -13.13 -13.56 5.13
N LYS A 48 -13.13 -14.18 3.95
CA LYS A 48 -12.23 -15.29 3.59
C LYS A 48 -10.77 -14.82 3.45
N ALA A 49 -10.55 -13.59 2.99
CA ALA A 49 -9.23 -13.01 2.80
C ALA A 49 -8.65 -12.38 4.08
N GLU A 50 -9.48 -12.05 5.08
CA GLU A 50 -9.06 -11.49 6.37
C GLU A 50 -8.20 -12.46 7.21
N CYS A 51 -8.36 -13.78 7.05
CA CYS A 51 -7.76 -14.77 7.96
C CYS A 51 -6.27 -15.06 7.71
N LYS A 52 -5.68 -14.61 6.60
CA LYS A 52 -4.29 -14.97 6.23
C LYS A 52 -3.30 -13.80 6.17
N TYR A 53 -3.78 -12.54 6.13
CA TYR A 53 -2.94 -11.45 5.61
C TYR A 53 -3.20 -10.04 6.20
N LEU A 54 -3.61 -9.88 7.47
CA LEU A 54 -3.92 -8.54 7.99
C LEU A 54 -2.73 -7.81 8.63
N TYR A 55 -2.42 -6.61 8.14
CA TYR A 55 -1.67 -5.60 8.89
C TYR A 55 -2.62 -4.93 9.87
N THR A 56 -2.19 -4.78 11.12
CA THR A 56 -2.96 -4.04 12.14
C THR A 56 -3.00 -2.57 11.75
N HIS A 57 -4.17 -1.95 11.79
CA HIS A 57 -4.28 -0.51 11.57
C HIS A 57 -3.44 0.24 12.62
N PRO A 58 -2.59 1.22 12.23
CA PRO A 58 -1.65 1.85 13.15
C PRO A 58 -2.38 2.47 14.33
N ALA A 59 -2.02 2.04 15.54
CA ALA A 59 -2.52 2.63 16.76
C ALA A 59 -2.04 4.09 16.84
N PRO A 60 -2.89 5.03 17.29
CA PRO A 60 -2.43 6.38 17.60
C PRO A 60 -1.50 6.32 18.81
N ASN A 61 -0.23 6.66 18.61
CA ASN A 61 0.83 6.75 19.61
C ASN A 61 1.55 8.10 19.38
N SER A 62 1.96 8.81 20.45
CA SER A 62 2.76 10.07 20.48
C SER A 62 2.12 11.14 21.37
N LEU A 63 2.95 12.05 21.88
CA LEU A 63 2.57 13.28 22.58
C LEU A 63 1.66 14.21 21.76
N VAL A 64 1.56 14.05 20.44
CA VAL A 64 0.56 14.76 19.60
C VAL A 64 -0.86 14.33 19.93
N VAL A 65 -1.04 13.08 20.36
CA VAL A 65 -2.34 12.47 20.64
C VAL A 65 -2.83 12.84 22.04
N GLU A 66 -1.92 13.06 22.99
CA GLU A 66 -2.25 13.38 24.38
C GLU A 66 -3.12 14.65 24.57
N PRO A 67 -2.80 15.82 23.98
CA PRO A 67 -3.61 17.03 24.12
C PRO A 67 -5.03 16.84 23.58
N VAL A 68 -5.17 16.08 22.50
CA VAL A 68 -6.47 15.81 21.87
C VAL A 68 -7.29 14.84 22.72
N ASN A 69 -6.67 13.78 23.26
CA ASN A 69 -7.31 12.87 24.21
C ASN A 69 -7.71 13.58 25.52
N HIS A 70 -6.88 14.51 26.00
CA HIS A 70 -7.17 15.29 27.20
C HIS A 70 -8.33 16.27 26.98
N ARG A 71 -8.39 16.92 25.81
CA ARG A 71 -9.51 17.79 25.42
C ARG A 71 -10.80 17.00 25.19
N GLU A 72 -10.69 15.77 24.68
CA GLU A 72 -11.81 14.83 24.54
C GLU A 72 -12.32 14.32 25.89
N ARG A 73 -11.43 14.09 26.88
CA ARG A 73 -11.79 13.71 28.26
C ARG A 73 -12.34 14.87 29.10
N GLN A 74 -11.86 16.09 28.89
CA GLN A 74 -12.32 17.30 29.60
C GLN A 74 -13.58 17.92 29.01
N SER A 75 -14.00 17.49 27.82
CA SER A 75 -15.33 17.82 27.33
C SER A 75 -16.35 17.09 28.22
N GLN A 76 -17.02 17.82 29.13
CA GLN A 76 -18.31 17.42 29.73
C GLN A 76 -19.16 16.70 28.67
N PRO A 77 -19.94 15.66 29.03
CA PRO A 77 -20.67 14.84 28.04
C PRO A 77 -21.46 15.77 27.12
N ALA A 78 -20.91 16.00 25.94
CA ALA A 78 -21.39 17.06 25.09
C ALA A 78 -22.80 16.68 24.67
N LEU A 79 -23.76 17.56 24.95
CA LEU A 79 -25.13 17.50 24.44
C LEU A 79 -25.18 17.61 22.90
N THR A 80 -24.02 17.66 22.23
CA THR A 80 -23.87 17.62 20.78
C THR A 80 -23.42 16.22 20.37
N PRO A 81 -24.16 15.51 19.50
CA PRO A 81 -23.74 14.21 18.99
C PRO A 81 -22.36 14.36 18.34
N LYS A 82 -21.39 13.55 18.76
CA LYS A 82 -20.11 13.38 18.06
C LYS A 82 -20.38 13.41 16.56
N ASN A 83 -19.84 14.43 15.87
CA ASN A 83 -20.14 14.75 14.48
C ASN A 83 -20.21 13.46 13.64
N LYS A 84 -21.42 13.07 13.21
CA LYS A 84 -21.71 11.81 12.50
C LYS A 84 -20.78 11.63 11.30
N ASP A 85 -20.38 12.72 10.66
CA ASP A 85 -19.54 12.72 9.48
C ASP A 85 -18.07 12.43 9.80
N SER A 86 -17.58 12.83 10.98
CA SER A 86 -16.22 12.49 11.43
C SER A 86 -16.05 10.98 11.64
N ARG A 87 -17.08 10.32 12.20
CA ARG A 87 -17.09 8.85 12.38
C ARG A 87 -17.16 8.12 11.05
N ARG A 88 -17.95 8.63 10.08
CA ARG A 88 -18.03 8.07 8.73
C ARG A 88 -16.69 8.17 7.99
N LEU A 89 -16.02 9.31 8.12
CA LEU A 89 -14.71 9.54 7.50
C LEU A 89 -13.62 8.63 8.10
N ASP A 90 -13.60 8.42 9.42
CA ASP A 90 -12.67 7.47 10.04
C ASP A 90 -12.90 6.04 9.54
N SER A 91 -14.17 5.59 9.49
CA SER A 91 -14.51 4.28 8.92
C SER A 91 -14.06 4.14 7.46
N PHE A 92 -14.26 5.18 6.64
CA PHE A 92 -13.83 5.19 5.25
C PHE A 92 -12.31 5.10 5.10
N ARG A 93 -11.57 5.88 5.90
CA ARG A 93 -10.09 5.83 5.94
C ARG A 93 -9.59 4.43 6.32
N ARG A 94 -10.17 3.81 7.36
CA ARG A 94 -9.83 2.43 7.75
C ARG A 94 -10.10 1.45 6.62
N LYS A 95 -11.23 1.57 5.92
CA LYS A 95 -11.55 0.73 4.77
C LYS A 95 -10.48 0.84 3.66
N ILE A 96 -10.07 2.06 3.30
CA ILE A 96 -9.01 2.29 2.30
C ILE A 96 -7.70 1.68 2.78
N TYR A 97 -7.26 1.98 4.01
CA TYR A 97 -6.00 1.45 4.53
C TYR A 97 -5.96 -0.07 4.52
N LEU A 98 -7.04 -0.72 4.97
CA LEU A 98 -7.14 -2.18 4.98
C LEU A 98 -7.10 -2.74 3.55
N SER A 99 -7.92 -2.21 2.64
CA SER A 99 -7.95 -2.65 1.24
C SER A 99 -6.59 -2.49 0.55
N SER A 100 -5.94 -1.33 0.70
CA SER A 100 -4.60 -1.10 0.15
C SER A 100 -3.55 -2.00 0.79
N SER A 101 -3.60 -2.22 2.11
CA SER A 101 -2.67 -3.15 2.77
C SER A 101 -2.83 -4.59 2.28
N PHE A 102 -4.06 -4.98 1.91
CA PHE A 102 -4.35 -6.27 1.31
C PHE A 102 -3.80 -6.35 -0.12
N GLN A 103 -4.06 -5.34 -0.96
CA GLN A 103 -3.50 -5.23 -2.30
C GLN A 103 -1.97 -5.31 -2.30
N LEU A 104 -1.31 -4.60 -1.37
CA LEU A 104 0.15 -4.66 -1.22
C LEU A 104 0.65 -6.07 -0.94
N ARG A 105 -0.08 -6.88 -0.16
CA ARG A 105 0.32 -8.26 0.13
C ARG A 105 0.07 -9.21 -1.04
N VAL A 106 -1.03 -9.02 -1.77
CA VAL A 106 -1.29 -9.76 -3.01
C VAL A 106 -0.17 -9.48 -4.01
N ALA A 107 0.11 -8.20 -4.25
CA ALA A 107 1.20 -7.76 -5.12
C ALA A 107 2.57 -8.28 -4.66
N ASN A 108 2.85 -8.28 -3.34
CA ASN A 108 4.07 -8.86 -2.80
C ASN A 108 4.16 -10.38 -3.04
N HIS A 109 3.05 -11.10 -2.93
CA HIS A 109 3.03 -12.53 -3.21
C HIS A 109 3.27 -12.81 -4.70
N GLU A 110 2.62 -12.05 -5.59
CA GLU A 110 2.83 -12.13 -7.04
C GLU A 110 4.28 -11.78 -7.41
N ALA A 111 4.86 -10.74 -6.82
CA ALA A 111 6.26 -10.35 -7.05
C ALA A 111 7.27 -11.40 -6.55
N LEU A 112 6.92 -12.20 -5.54
CA LEU A 112 7.75 -13.33 -5.10
C LEU A 112 7.69 -14.52 -6.07
N LEU A 113 6.54 -14.73 -6.73
CA LEU A 113 6.36 -15.82 -7.70
C LEU A 113 6.96 -15.48 -9.06
N GLY A 114 6.90 -14.21 -9.49
CA GLY A 114 7.35 -13.78 -10.82
C GLY A 114 8.78 -14.21 -11.19
N PRO A 115 9.79 -14.04 -10.31
CA PRO A 115 11.15 -14.46 -10.62
C PRO A 115 11.31 -15.98 -10.73
N TYR A 116 10.50 -16.77 -10.03
CA TYR A 116 10.48 -18.23 -10.19
C TYR A 116 9.95 -18.61 -11.58
N GLU A 117 8.85 -18.01 -12.01
CA GLU A 117 8.27 -18.24 -13.34
C GLU A 117 9.22 -17.79 -14.45
N PHE A 118 9.81 -16.60 -14.32
CA PHE A 118 10.79 -16.08 -15.28
C PHE A 118 12.01 -17.01 -15.41
N ASN A 119 12.56 -17.47 -14.28
CA ASN A 119 13.69 -18.40 -14.28
C ASN A 119 13.32 -19.78 -14.83
N LEU A 120 12.08 -20.24 -14.57
CA LEU A 120 11.57 -21.48 -15.13
C LEU A 120 11.57 -21.41 -16.67
N TRP A 121 10.96 -20.38 -17.24
CA TRP A 121 10.96 -20.13 -18.68
C TRP A 121 12.37 -19.96 -19.24
N GLY A 122 13.23 -19.21 -18.56
CA GLY A 122 14.64 -19.04 -18.94
C GLY A 122 15.47 -20.33 -18.90
N SER A 123 15.03 -21.36 -18.16
CA SER A 123 15.70 -22.64 -18.08
C SER A 123 15.23 -23.66 -19.12
N LEU A 124 14.09 -23.43 -19.78
CA LEU A 124 13.53 -24.35 -20.76
C LEU A 124 14.37 -24.51 -22.04
N PRO A 125 15.10 -23.50 -22.56
CA PRO A 125 15.93 -23.66 -23.76
C PRO A 125 16.93 -24.82 -23.70
N LYS A 126 17.36 -25.27 -22.51
CA LYS A 126 18.24 -26.44 -22.35
C LYS A 126 17.64 -27.76 -22.86
N PHE A 127 16.32 -27.83 -23.06
CA PHE A 127 15.63 -28.99 -23.59
C PHE A 127 15.43 -28.94 -25.11
N GLU A 128 15.77 -27.82 -25.75
CA GLU A 128 15.54 -27.60 -27.19
C GLU A 128 16.23 -28.66 -28.05
N ASP A 129 17.45 -29.05 -27.70
CA ASP A 129 18.21 -30.07 -28.44
C ASP A 129 17.63 -31.47 -28.36
N SER A 130 16.73 -31.72 -27.41
CA SER A 130 16.00 -33.00 -27.27
C SER A 130 14.72 -33.06 -28.12
N LEU A 131 14.34 -31.95 -28.77
CA LEU A 131 13.14 -31.86 -29.59
C LEU A 131 13.42 -32.21 -31.06
N GLN A 132 12.39 -32.65 -31.77
CA GLN A 132 12.46 -32.82 -33.22
C GLN A 132 12.55 -31.45 -33.89
N ASP A 133 13.25 -31.35 -35.03
CA ASP A 133 13.51 -30.07 -35.71
C ASP A 133 12.25 -29.26 -36.06
N HIS A 134 11.13 -29.93 -36.30
CA HIS A 134 9.86 -29.26 -36.59
C HIS A 134 9.21 -28.62 -35.35
N ASP A 135 9.46 -29.15 -34.15
CA ASP A 135 8.89 -28.66 -32.89
C ASP A 135 9.72 -27.52 -32.27
N ARG A 136 11.00 -27.40 -32.64
CA ARG A 136 11.93 -26.42 -32.04
C ARG A 136 11.45 -24.98 -32.15
N LYS A 137 10.88 -24.59 -33.31
CA LYS A 137 10.37 -23.23 -33.54
C LYS A 137 9.17 -22.90 -32.67
N GLU A 138 8.23 -23.83 -32.53
CA GLU A 138 7.05 -23.65 -31.68
C GLU A 138 7.45 -23.60 -30.20
N PHE A 139 8.38 -24.46 -29.80
CA PHE A 139 8.94 -24.45 -28.46
C PHE A 139 9.62 -23.13 -28.12
N GLN A 140 10.46 -22.60 -29.01
CA GLN A 140 11.12 -21.30 -28.80
C GLN A 140 10.09 -20.17 -28.64
N ALA A 141 9.06 -20.13 -29.50
CA ALA A 141 8.00 -19.14 -29.41
C ALA A 141 7.25 -19.22 -28.06
N LEU A 142 6.94 -20.42 -27.58
CA LEU A 142 6.30 -20.63 -26.28
C LEU A 142 7.17 -20.17 -25.12
N VAL A 143 8.48 -20.44 -25.17
CA VAL A 143 9.42 -20.01 -24.14
C VAL A 143 9.53 -18.48 -24.10
N GLU A 144 9.62 -17.84 -25.27
CA GLU A 144 9.68 -16.38 -25.39
C GLU A 144 8.38 -15.73 -24.90
N GLU A 145 7.21 -16.29 -25.26
CA GLU A 145 5.91 -15.83 -24.81
C GLU A 145 5.74 -15.97 -23.29
N GLY A 146 6.08 -17.12 -22.72
CA GLY A 146 6.03 -17.34 -21.27
C GLY A 146 6.99 -16.44 -20.48
N ALA A 147 8.18 -16.20 -21.02
CA ALA A 147 9.12 -15.23 -20.44
C ALA A 147 8.58 -13.80 -20.53
N ALA A 148 7.91 -13.42 -21.62
CA ALA A 148 7.27 -12.12 -21.75
C ALA A 148 6.09 -11.96 -20.79
N ASP A 149 5.23 -12.97 -20.66
CA ASP A 149 4.09 -12.98 -19.74
C ASP A 149 4.53 -12.84 -18.27
N SER A 150 5.55 -13.59 -17.85
CA SER A 150 6.11 -13.47 -16.49
C SER A 150 6.65 -12.07 -16.19
N ARG A 151 7.26 -11.39 -17.17
CA ARG A 151 7.70 -9.99 -17.04
C ARG A 151 6.54 -9.01 -16.91
N VAL A 152 5.50 -9.18 -17.73
CA VAL A 152 4.29 -8.33 -17.68
C VAL A 152 3.59 -8.51 -16.33
N SER A 153 3.47 -9.75 -15.86
CA SER A 153 2.90 -10.08 -14.55
C SER A 153 3.70 -9.47 -13.40
N LEU A 154 5.04 -9.52 -13.45
CA LEU A 154 5.90 -8.88 -12.45
C LEU A 154 5.76 -7.35 -12.46
N GLN A 155 5.65 -6.73 -13.64
CA GLN A 155 5.41 -5.30 -13.75
C GLN A 155 4.04 -4.91 -13.18
N ALA A 156 2.99 -5.69 -13.47
CA ALA A 156 1.66 -5.45 -12.94
C ALA A 156 1.62 -5.56 -11.40
N ALA A 157 2.32 -6.55 -10.83
CA ALA A 157 2.50 -6.67 -9.39
C ALA A 157 3.24 -5.47 -8.80
N SER A 158 4.32 -5.00 -9.44
CA SER A 158 5.05 -3.80 -9.02
C SER A 158 4.18 -2.54 -9.02
N ASP A 159 3.41 -2.33 -10.09
CA ASP A 159 2.50 -1.18 -10.22
C ASP A 159 1.37 -1.23 -9.17
N ALA A 160 0.83 -2.43 -8.89
CA ALA A 160 -0.14 -2.64 -7.85
C ALA A 160 0.43 -2.35 -6.45
N ALA A 161 1.68 -2.75 -6.18
CA ALA A 161 2.37 -2.47 -4.92
C ALA A 161 2.62 -0.96 -4.72
N ASP A 162 3.06 -0.24 -5.76
CA ASP A 162 3.22 1.22 -5.72
C ASP A 162 1.89 1.91 -5.44
N MET A 163 0.83 1.55 -6.17
CA MET A 163 -0.50 2.12 -5.98
C MET A 163 -1.05 1.88 -4.57
N ALA A 164 -0.89 0.66 -4.06
CA ALA A 164 -1.30 0.30 -2.70
C ALA A 164 -0.53 1.12 -1.66
N THR A 165 0.79 1.24 -1.82
CA THR A 165 1.65 2.01 -0.91
C THR A 165 1.30 3.50 -0.90
N ARG A 166 1.06 4.10 -2.08
CA ARG A 166 0.60 5.50 -2.20
C ARG A 166 -0.77 5.73 -1.58
N SER A 167 -1.66 4.77 -1.71
CA SER A 167 -3.00 4.83 -1.08
C SER A 167 -2.89 4.78 0.44
N MET A 168 -2.05 3.90 0.99
CA MET A 168 -1.75 3.85 2.43
C MET A 168 -1.13 5.16 2.92
N ALA A 169 -0.12 5.69 2.21
CA ALA A 169 0.52 6.96 2.54
C ALA A 169 -0.46 8.13 2.54
N SER A 170 -1.40 8.16 1.58
CA SER A 170 -2.45 9.17 1.51
C SER A 170 -3.38 9.12 2.73
N VAL A 171 -3.78 7.91 3.17
CA VAL A 171 -4.60 7.74 4.38
C VAL A 171 -3.85 8.19 5.64
N VAL A 172 -2.57 7.85 5.76
CA VAL A 172 -1.73 8.29 6.89
C VAL A 172 -1.61 9.81 6.92
N SER A 173 -1.33 10.43 5.77
CA SER A 173 -1.25 11.89 5.61
C SER A 173 -2.57 12.58 5.98
N MET A 174 -3.72 12.05 5.53
CA MET A 174 -5.04 12.54 5.93
C MET A 174 -5.26 12.46 7.45
N LYS A 175 -4.80 11.37 8.08
CA LYS A 175 -4.91 11.19 9.52
C LYS A 175 -4.03 12.21 10.25
N TRP A 176 -2.79 12.40 9.83
CA TRP A 176 -1.90 13.45 10.36
C TRP A 176 -2.51 14.85 10.23
N ALA A 177 -3.04 15.19 9.06
CA ALA A 177 -3.68 16.50 8.84
C ALA A 177 -4.86 16.73 9.81
N SER A 178 -5.68 15.71 10.06
CA SER A 178 -6.76 15.79 11.06
C SER A 178 -6.24 15.99 12.48
N TRP A 179 -5.21 15.25 12.89
CA TRP A 179 -4.61 15.41 14.24
C TRP A 179 -3.93 16.77 14.41
N PHE A 180 -3.21 17.25 13.40
CA PHE A 180 -2.57 18.57 13.44
C PHE A 180 -3.60 19.70 13.56
N LEU A 181 -4.71 19.63 12.82
CA LEU A 181 -5.79 20.60 12.94
C LEU A 181 -6.39 20.63 14.35
N LEU A 182 -6.58 19.46 14.97
CA LEU A 182 -7.17 19.34 16.31
C LEU A 182 -6.22 19.71 17.45
N SER A 183 -4.91 19.55 17.23
CA SER A 183 -3.87 19.80 18.23
C SER A 183 -3.59 21.29 18.49
N GLY A 184 -4.03 22.20 17.62
CA GLY A 184 -3.76 23.64 17.73
C GLY A 184 -2.29 24.02 17.52
N LEU A 185 -1.46 23.12 16.96
CA LEU A 185 -0.05 23.37 16.69
C LEU A 185 0.14 24.49 15.67
N SER A 186 1.17 25.34 15.85
CA SER A 186 1.51 26.39 14.88
C SER A 186 1.88 25.81 13.51
N SER A 187 1.61 26.56 12.43
CA SER A 187 1.91 26.17 11.04
C SER A 187 3.36 25.71 10.83
N LYS A 188 4.34 26.34 11.50
CA LYS A 188 5.77 25.96 11.47
C LYS A 188 6.05 24.56 12.03
N VAL A 189 5.32 24.16 13.07
CA VAL A 189 5.43 22.82 13.65
C VAL A 189 4.77 21.80 12.73
N GLN A 190 3.57 22.11 12.23
CA GLN A 190 2.84 21.23 11.31
C GLN A 190 3.61 20.95 10.00
N SER A 191 4.24 21.98 9.41
CA SER A 191 5.02 21.82 8.17
C SER A 191 6.25 20.94 8.39
N SER A 192 6.92 21.07 9.53
CA SER A 192 8.06 20.23 9.87
C SER A 192 7.66 18.76 10.02
N MET A 193 6.48 18.47 10.58
CA MET A 193 6.03 17.11 10.87
C MET A 193 5.40 16.39 9.67
N ARG A 194 4.95 17.12 8.65
CA ARG A 194 4.29 16.56 7.46
C ARG A 194 5.19 15.61 6.64
N ASN A 195 6.50 15.81 6.70
CA ASN A 195 7.49 15.03 5.94
C ASN A 195 8.25 14.02 6.82
N LEU A 196 7.71 13.66 7.98
CA LEU A 196 8.31 12.61 8.79
C LEU A 196 8.14 11.25 8.11
N PRO A 197 9.14 10.35 8.20
CA PRO A 197 8.99 9.00 7.68
C PRO A 197 7.92 8.24 8.48
N PHE A 198 7.13 7.43 7.78
CA PHE A 198 6.19 6.49 8.38
C PHE A 198 6.85 5.10 8.43
N ASP A 199 6.93 4.51 9.61
CA ASP A 199 7.65 3.24 9.85
C ASP A 199 6.75 1.99 9.75
N GLY A 200 5.47 2.18 9.43
CA GLY A 200 4.49 1.09 9.31
C GLY A 200 4.05 0.46 10.65
N LYS A 201 4.69 0.81 11.77
CA LYS A 201 4.39 0.23 13.10
C LYS A 201 3.37 1.07 13.84
N ALA A 202 3.48 2.39 13.70
CA ALA A 202 2.72 3.31 14.52
C ALA A 202 2.39 4.59 13.75
N LEU A 203 1.32 5.30 14.15
CA LEU A 203 0.87 6.48 13.40
C LEU A 203 1.95 7.56 13.33
N PHE A 204 2.72 7.72 14.40
CA PHE A 204 3.88 8.59 14.45
C PHE A 204 5.11 7.76 14.82
N ALA A 205 6.21 7.94 14.08
CA ALA A 205 7.49 7.33 14.44
C ALA A 205 7.99 7.89 15.78
N ALA A 206 8.79 7.13 16.53
CA ALA A 206 9.36 7.58 17.82
C ALA A 206 10.15 8.90 17.70
N LYS A 207 10.72 9.19 16.52
CA LYS A 207 11.40 10.45 16.20
C LYS A 207 10.48 11.68 16.21
N THR A 208 9.17 11.49 16.21
CA THR A 208 8.17 12.56 16.26
C THR A 208 8.18 13.25 17.63
N ASP A 209 8.25 12.47 18.71
CA ASP A 209 8.25 12.99 20.08
C ASP A 209 9.53 13.75 20.40
N THR A 210 10.69 13.26 19.94
CA THR A 210 11.97 13.97 20.09
C THR A 210 11.98 15.30 19.34
N ARG A 211 11.36 15.37 18.16
CA ARG A 211 11.26 16.62 17.39
C ARG A 211 10.31 17.63 18.05
N LEU A 212 9.20 17.16 18.63
CA LEU A 212 8.30 18.01 19.40
C LEU A 212 8.98 18.59 20.64
N HIS A 213 9.76 17.78 21.37
CA HIS A 213 10.53 18.24 22.51
C HIS A 213 11.57 19.30 22.14
N GLY A 214 12.39 19.05 21.11
CA GLY A 214 13.38 20.04 20.67
C GLY A 214 12.78 21.37 20.19
N MET A 215 11.56 21.34 19.62
CA MET A 215 10.83 22.55 19.22
C MET A 215 10.20 23.31 20.39
N LYS A 216 9.89 22.62 21.49
CA LYS A 216 9.40 23.24 22.73
C LYS A 216 10.55 23.95 23.46
N GLU A 217 11.72 23.31 23.54
CA GLU A 217 12.91 23.84 24.21
C GLU A 217 13.48 25.09 23.53
N SER A 218 13.39 25.17 22.20
CA SER A 218 13.80 26.33 21.40
C SER A 218 12.84 27.53 21.48
N ARG A 219 11.65 27.38 22.08
CA ARG A 219 10.76 28.52 22.43
C ARG A 219 10.98 29.07 23.83
N THR A 220 11.59 28.29 24.72
CA THR A 220 11.86 28.68 26.12
C THR A 220 13.24 29.33 26.31
N THR A 221 14.08 29.33 25.27
CA THR A 221 15.46 29.88 25.30
C THR A 221 15.60 31.22 24.57
N LEU A 222 14.48 31.87 24.21
CA LEU A 222 14.43 33.21 23.61
C LEU A 222 13.81 34.21 24.59
#